data_AF-B7P2X8-F1
#
_entry.id   AF-B7P2X8-F1
#
_cell.length_a   1.000
_cell.length_b   1.000
_cell.length_c   1.000
_cell.angle_alpha   90.00
_cell.angle_beta   90.00
_cell.angle_gamma   90.00
#
_symmetry.space_group_name_H-M   'P 1'
#
loop_
_entity.id
_entity.type
_entity.pdbx_description
1 polymer ?
#
loop_
_entity_poly.entity_id
_entity_poly.type
_entity_poly.pdbx_seq_one_letter_code
_entity_poly.pdbx_strand_id
1 'polypeptide(L)'
;MGALSLVWQYIMVGAHIDSWDIGQGAVDNAAAIFVIWSALSALKKLQLRPKRTVRFVVWTAKEQGGEGATEFYRRHASDSGNVSLALELDLAAFAPLGLALSAVKNNDTVCIAREMLKEFEQIGANQLLKGGSATQLKHWRI
;
A
#
# COMPACT_ATOMS: atom_id res chain seq x y z
N MET A 1 -24.31 20.38 17.64
CA MET A 1 -24.43 19.13 16.87
C MET A 1 -24.06 19.42 15.43
N GLY A 2 -22.78 19.29 15.09
CA GLY A 2 -22.31 19.38 13.71
C GLY A 2 -21.89 17.98 13.28
N ALA A 3 -22.69 17.34 12.44
CA ALA A 3 -22.27 16.12 11.79
C ALA A 3 -21.11 16.49 10.87
N LEU A 4 -19.87 16.24 11.31
CA LEU A 4 -18.74 16.08 10.40
C LEU A 4 -19.18 14.98 9.43
N SER A 5 -19.55 15.37 8.21
CA SER A 5 -19.73 14.44 7.10
C SER A 5 -18.47 13.59 7.03
N LEU A 6 -18.56 12.34 7.48
CA LEU A 6 -17.49 11.36 7.34
C LEU A 6 -17.42 11.05 5.85
N VAL A 7 -16.63 11.86 5.13
CA VAL A 7 -16.17 11.52 3.80
C VAL A 7 -15.59 10.12 3.91
N TRP A 8 -16.12 9.15 3.16
CA TRP A 8 -15.65 7.77 3.21
C TRP A 8 -14.15 7.76 2.95
N GLN A 9 -13.34 7.33 3.92
CA GLN A 9 -11.89 7.28 3.78
C GLN A 9 -11.40 5.84 3.64
N TYR A 10 -10.48 5.65 2.68
CA TYR A 10 -9.88 4.35 2.38
C TYR A 10 -8.37 4.38 2.61
N ILE A 11 -7.85 3.25 3.10
CA ILE A 11 -6.44 2.91 3.02
C ILE A 11 -6.31 1.91 1.87
N MET A 12 -5.54 2.26 0.84
CA MET A 12 -5.29 1.38 -0.29
C MET A 12 -3.95 0.67 -0.08
N VAL A 13 -3.92 -0.64 -0.32
CA VAL A 13 -2.69 -1.43 -0.30
C VAL A 13 -2.71 -2.33 -1.52
N GLY A 14 -1.59 -2.42 -2.25
CA GLY A 14 -1.55 -3.15 -3.51
C GLY A 14 -0.27 -3.92 -3.76
N ALA A 15 -0.42 -4.91 -4.64
CA ALA A 15 0.61 -5.74 -5.26
C ALA A 15 0.07 -6.19 -6.63
N HIS A 16 0.90 -6.72 -7.54
CA HIS A 16 0.43 -7.21 -8.84
C HIS A 16 0.41 -8.74 -8.93
N ILE A 17 -0.53 -9.29 -9.72
CA ILE A 17 -0.72 -10.75 -9.90
C ILE A 17 -0.09 -11.29 -11.16
N ASP A 18 0.16 -10.45 -12.16
CA ASP A 18 0.94 -10.84 -13.33
C ASP A 18 2.43 -10.99 -12.97
N SER A 19 3.15 -11.73 -13.80
CA SER A 19 4.58 -11.93 -13.69
C SER A 19 5.23 -11.93 -15.07
N TRP A 20 6.55 -11.89 -15.10
CA TRP A 20 7.33 -12.23 -16.28
C TRP A 20 7.10 -13.69 -16.70
N ASP A 21 7.29 -13.95 -17.99
CA ASP A 21 7.02 -15.20 -18.70
C ASP A 21 8.02 -16.33 -18.40
N ILE A 22 9.27 -15.97 -18.08
CA ILE A 22 10.35 -16.93 -17.81
C ILE A 22 10.45 -17.37 -16.34
N GLY A 23 9.76 -16.68 -15.43
CA GLY A 23 9.85 -16.89 -13.99
C GLY A 23 8.60 -17.55 -13.41
N GLN A 24 8.65 -17.82 -12.10
CA GLN A 24 7.49 -18.35 -11.35
C GLN A 24 6.68 -17.27 -10.64
N GLY A 25 7.12 -16.01 -10.70
CA GLY A 25 6.47 -14.89 -10.04
C GLY A 25 6.44 -14.97 -8.50
N ALA A 26 7.31 -15.76 -7.89
CA ALA A 26 7.27 -16.03 -6.45
C ALA A 26 7.60 -14.78 -5.61
N VAL A 27 8.72 -14.12 -5.91
CA VAL A 27 9.18 -12.89 -5.24
C VAL A 27 8.50 -11.66 -5.84
N ASP A 28 8.35 -11.67 -7.16
CA ASP A 28 7.77 -10.63 -8.01
C ASP A 28 6.53 -11.22 -8.74
N ASN A 29 5.34 -11.23 -8.13
CA ASN A 29 5.00 -10.54 -6.88
C ASN A 29 4.01 -11.30 -5.98
N ALA A 30 3.97 -12.63 -6.10
CA ALA A 30 3.09 -13.48 -5.30
C ALA A 30 3.36 -13.35 -3.79
N ALA A 31 4.62 -13.25 -3.37
CA ALA A 31 4.99 -13.09 -1.97
C ALA A 31 4.34 -11.85 -1.34
N ALA A 32 4.28 -10.71 -2.04
CA ALA A 32 3.67 -9.50 -1.50
C ALA A 32 2.15 -9.65 -1.36
N ILE A 33 1.49 -10.28 -2.33
CA ILE A 33 0.07 -10.64 -2.24
C ILE A 33 -0.19 -11.43 -0.96
N PHE A 34 0.63 -12.44 -0.69
CA PHE A 34 0.49 -13.26 0.52
C PHE A 34 0.81 -12.50 1.81
N VAL A 35 1.79 -11.58 1.82
CA VAL A 35 2.07 -10.71 2.97
C VAL A 35 0.85 -9.86 3.30
N ILE A 36 0.27 -9.17 2.31
CA ILE A 36 -0.90 -8.30 2.50
C ILE A 36 -2.11 -9.14 2.95
N TRP A 37 -2.36 -10.26 2.28
CA TRP A 37 -3.43 -11.18 2.64
C TRP A 37 -3.30 -11.70 4.07
N SER A 38 -2.08 -12.02 4.50
CA SER A 38 -1.79 -12.51 5.85
C SER A 38 -2.06 -11.43 6.90
N ALA A 39 -1.66 -10.18 6.65
CA ALA A 39 -1.97 -9.05 7.54
C ALA A 39 -3.48 -8.83 7.69
N LEU A 40 -4.23 -8.83 6.58
CA LEU A 40 -5.69 -8.68 6.58
C LEU A 40 -6.39 -9.86 7.27
N SER A 41 -5.88 -11.08 7.04
CA SER A 41 -6.36 -12.29 7.71
C SER A 41 -6.12 -12.23 9.21
N ALA A 42 -4.97 -11.71 9.66
CA ALA A 42 -4.66 -11.52 11.07
C ALA A 42 -5.62 -10.51 11.72
N LEU A 43 -5.87 -9.35 11.09
CA LEU A 43 -6.85 -8.38 11.57
C LEU A 43 -8.23 -9.01 11.75
N LYS A 44 -8.69 -9.78 10.77
CA LYS A 44 -9.98 -10.49 10.83
C LYS A 44 -10.03 -11.51 11.96
N LYS A 45 -8.99 -12.33 12.13
CA LYS A 45 -8.89 -13.35 13.20
C LYS A 45 -8.88 -12.72 14.59
N LEU A 46 -8.21 -11.58 14.74
CA LEU A 46 -8.15 -10.81 16.00
C LEU A 46 -9.41 -9.95 16.23
N GLN A 47 -10.38 -9.98 15.32
CA GLN A 47 -11.59 -9.15 15.36
C GLN A 47 -11.30 -7.64 15.43
N LEU A 48 -10.14 -7.23 14.90
CA LEU A 48 -9.75 -5.83 14.82
C LEU A 48 -10.37 -5.20 13.58
N ARG A 49 -11.25 -4.22 13.79
CA ARG A 49 -11.89 -3.46 12.72
C ARG A 49 -11.21 -2.09 12.58
N PRO A 50 -10.46 -1.83 11.50
CA PRO A 50 -9.90 -0.52 11.25
C PRO A 50 -11.01 0.53 11.13
N LYS A 51 -10.73 1.76 11.60
CA LYS A 51 -11.68 2.89 11.49
C LYS A 51 -11.98 3.27 10.04
N ARG A 52 -11.01 3.08 9.15
CA ARG A 52 -11.11 3.31 7.71
C ARG A 52 -11.25 1.99 6.98
N THR A 53 -11.87 2.01 5.81
CA THR A 53 -11.94 0.81 4.97
C THR A 53 -10.56 0.53 4.38
N VAL A 54 -10.06 -0.69 4.55
CA VAL A 54 -8.83 -1.15 3.88
C VAL A 54 -9.20 -1.81 2.57
N ARG A 55 -8.70 -1.28 1.46
CA ARG A 55 -8.90 -1.80 0.10
C ARG A 55 -7.62 -2.46 -0.37
N PHE A 56 -7.61 -3.79 -0.41
CA PHE A 56 -6.57 -4.56 -1.07
C PHE A 56 -6.85 -4.60 -2.56
N VAL A 57 -5.91 -4.11 -3.37
CA VAL A 57 -6.02 -4.15 -4.82
C VAL A 57 -4.91 -5.04 -5.38
N VAL A 58 -5.29 -5.97 -6.24
CA VAL A 58 -4.35 -6.87 -6.91
C VAL A 58 -4.29 -6.44 -8.38
N TRP A 59 -3.23 -5.74 -8.75
CA TRP A 59 -3.07 -5.14 -10.07
C TRP A 59 -2.78 -6.18 -11.12
N THR A 60 -3.34 -6.00 -12.32
CA THR A 60 -2.99 -6.77 -13.49
C THR A 60 -2.13 -5.95 -14.43
N ALA A 61 -1.34 -6.63 -15.23
CA ALA A 61 -0.52 -6.06 -16.28
C ALA A 61 0.46 -4.97 -15.82
N LYS A 62 1.10 -5.18 -14.65
CA LYS A 62 2.20 -4.34 -14.19
C LYS A 62 3.41 -4.48 -15.09
N GLU A 63 3.79 -5.70 -15.44
CA GLU A 63 5.01 -5.99 -16.20
C GLU A 63 4.92 -5.51 -17.64
N GLN A 64 3.69 -5.39 -18.18
CA GLN A 64 3.43 -4.82 -19.50
C GLN A 64 3.26 -3.30 -19.49
N GLY A 65 3.54 -2.61 -18.38
CA GLY A 65 3.54 -1.14 -18.30
C GLY A 65 2.58 -0.53 -17.27
N GLY A 66 1.90 -1.33 -16.47
CA GLY A 66 0.98 -0.86 -15.42
C GLY A 66 -0.43 -0.53 -15.91
N GLU A 67 -0.91 -1.26 -16.91
CA GLU A 67 -2.20 -1.00 -17.56
C GLU A 67 -3.38 -1.18 -16.61
N GLY A 68 -3.37 -2.24 -15.79
CA GLY A 68 -4.47 -2.49 -14.84
C GLY A 68 -4.59 -1.40 -13.78
N ALA A 69 -3.47 -0.89 -13.27
CA ALA A 69 -3.46 0.23 -12.32
C ALA A 69 -3.91 1.54 -12.97
N THR A 70 -3.50 1.78 -14.22
CA THR A 70 -3.89 2.97 -15.00
C THR A 70 -5.40 2.98 -15.25
N GLU A 71 -5.96 1.86 -15.69
CA GLU A 71 -7.40 1.75 -15.94
C GLU A 71 -8.20 1.80 -14.64
N PHE A 72 -7.70 1.21 -13.56
CA PHE A 72 -8.33 1.31 -12.25
C PHE A 72 -8.40 2.77 -11.78
N TYR A 73 -7.31 3.53 -11.89
CA TYR A 73 -7.31 4.97 -11.59
C TYR A 73 -8.33 5.70 -12.47
N ARG A 74 -8.35 5.46 -13.79
CA ARG A 74 -9.31 6.13 -14.70
C ARG A 74 -10.76 5.94 -14.27
N ARG A 75 -11.11 4.75 -13.77
CA ARG A 75 -12.47 4.43 -13.28
C ARG A 75 -12.78 4.99 -11.90
N HIS A 76 -11.77 5.25 -11.08
CA HIS A 76 -11.93 5.66 -9.68
C HIS A 76 -11.31 7.02 -9.37
N ALA A 77 -11.00 7.83 -10.38
CA ALA A 77 -10.36 9.13 -10.20
C ALA A 77 -11.20 10.08 -9.34
N SER A 78 -12.53 9.96 -9.39
CA SER A 78 -13.44 10.71 -8.52
C SER A 78 -13.25 10.39 -7.03
N ASP A 79 -12.74 9.20 -6.71
CA ASP A 79 -12.52 8.73 -5.35
C ASP A 79 -11.13 9.09 -4.82
N SER A 80 -10.27 9.75 -5.61
CA SER A 80 -8.89 10.02 -5.19
C SER A 80 -8.81 10.89 -3.93
N GLY A 81 -9.75 11.82 -3.74
CA GLY A 81 -9.84 12.64 -2.52
C GLY A 81 -10.24 11.87 -1.25
N ASN A 82 -10.67 10.62 -1.41
CA ASN A 82 -11.11 9.74 -0.34
C ASN A 82 -10.00 8.78 0.13
N VAL A 83 -8.84 8.77 -0.52
CA VAL A 83 -7.71 7.90 -0.14
C VAL A 83 -6.84 8.64 0.87
N SER A 84 -6.66 8.07 2.07
CA SER A 84 -5.81 8.68 3.12
C SER A 84 -4.35 8.20 3.07
N LEU A 85 -4.14 7.00 2.53
CA LEU A 85 -2.83 6.39 2.36
C LEU A 85 -2.96 5.35 1.24
N ALA A 86 -1.96 5.29 0.36
CA ALA A 86 -1.79 4.18 -0.56
C ALA A 86 -0.39 3.59 -0.42
N LEU A 87 -0.34 2.27 -0.31
CA LEU A 87 0.89 1.48 -0.18
C LEU A 87 0.98 0.50 -1.35
N GLU A 88 2.20 0.28 -1.81
CA GLU A 88 2.51 -0.68 -2.86
C GLU A 88 3.68 -1.54 -2.40
N LEU A 89 3.51 -2.85 -2.54
CA LEU A 89 4.57 -3.83 -2.37
C LEU A 89 4.80 -4.49 -3.74
N ASP A 90 5.93 -4.16 -4.36
CA ASP A 90 6.31 -4.68 -5.69
C ASP A 90 7.28 -5.86 -5.61
N LEU A 91 7.83 -6.11 -4.43
CA LEU A 91 8.68 -7.25 -4.11
C LEU A 91 8.47 -7.63 -2.64
N ALA A 92 8.56 -8.91 -2.32
CA ALA A 92 8.57 -9.40 -0.94
C ALA A 92 9.41 -10.69 -0.82
N ALA A 93 9.36 -11.36 0.34
CA ALA A 93 10.18 -12.54 0.72
C ALA A 93 11.59 -12.25 1.26
N PHE A 94 11.99 -10.99 1.37
CA PHE A 94 13.21 -10.57 2.07
C PHE A 94 12.90 -9.93 3.42
N ALA A 95 13.92 -9.85 4.30
CA ALA A 95 13.79 -9.15 5.56
C ALA A 95 13.47 -7.66 5.29
N PRO A 96 12.37 -7.11 5.84
CA PRO A 96 12.04 -5.72 5.66
C PRO A 96 13.04 -4.85 6.41
N LEU A 97 13.48 -3.75 5.80
CA LEU A 97 14.34 -2.76 6.45
C LEU A 97 13.54 -1.57 6.98
N GLY A 98 12.34 -1.34 6.47
CA GLY A 98 11.48 -0.23 6.88
C GLY A 98 10.57 0.24 5.75
N LEU A 99 10.24 1.54 5.72
CA LEU A 99 9.31 2.13 4.75
C LEU A 99 9.98 3.23 3.93
N ALA A 100 9.60 3.30 2.66
CA ALA A 100 9.92 4.41 1.76
C ALA A 100 8.64 5.22 1.52
N LEU A 101 8.65 6.52 1.83
CA LEU A 101 7.51 7.41 1.65
C LEU A 101 7.76 8.43 0.53
N SER A 102 6.83 8.44 -0.44
CA SER A 102 6.76 9.41 -1.53
C SER A 102 5.55 10.32 -1.39
N ALA A 103 5.60 11.49 -2.05
CA ALA A 103 4.48 12.42 -2.16
C ALA A 103 3.87 12.90 -0.82
N VAL A 104 4.69 13.01 0.24
CA VAL A 104 4.21 13.45 1.55
C VAL A 104 3.95 14.97 1.53
N LYS A 105 2.69 15.37 1.56
CA LYS A 105 2.26 16.78 1.57
C LYS A 105 2.46 17.47 2.93
N ASN A 106 2.48 16.71 4.02
CA ASN A 106 2.58 17.22 5.39
C ASN A 106 3.63 16.43 6.21
N ASN A 107 4.51 17.15 6.91
CA ASN A 107 5.50 16.60 7.82
C ASN A 107 4.91 15.67 8.90
N ASP A 108 3.65 15.86 9.30
CA ASP A 108 2.98 14.99 10.27
C ASP A 108 2.97 13.52 9.84
N THR A 109 2.82 13.23 8.55
CA THR A 109 2.83 11.85 8.04
C THR A 109 4.20 11.20 8.23
N VAL A 110 5.27 11.98 8.00
CA VAL A 110 6.65 11.52 8.24
C VAL A 110 6.87 11.29 9.73
N CYS A 111 6.38 12.19 10.59
CA CYS A 111 6.50 12.06 12.04
C CYS A 111 5.75 10.82 12.56
N ILE A 112 4.50 10.62 12.12
CA ILE A 112 3.71 9.44 12.48
C ILE A 112 4.40 8.16 12.02
N ALA A 113 4.86 8.10 10.77
CA ALA A 113 5.56 6.92 10.25
C ALA A 113 6.85 6.64 11.02
N ARG A 114 7.63 7.68 11.33
CA ARG A 114 8.86 7.55 12.13
C ARG A 114 8.56 7.03 13.53
N GLU A 115 7.49 7.52 14.16
CA GLU A 115 7.09 7.04 15.49
C GLU A 115 6.67 5.58 15.45
N MET A 116 5.83 5.20 14.47
CA MET A 116 5.40 3.81 14.29
C MET A 116 6.59 2.86 14.03
N LEU A 117 7.59 3.31 13.29
CA LEU A 117 8.75 2.49 12.94
C LEU A 117 9.66 2.17 14.14
N LYS A 118 9.57 2.90 15.26
CA LYS A 118 10.31 2.56 16.48
C LYS A 118 9.91 1.19 17.05
N GLU A 119 8.64 0.81 16.92
CA GLU A 119 8.13 -0.50 17.37
C GLU A 119 8.80 -1.67 16.61
N PHE A 120 9.42 -1.40 15.47
CA PHE A 120 10.08 -2.39 14.62
C PHE A 120 11.61 -2.41 14.78
N GLU A 121 12.16 -1.64 15.72
CA GLU A 121 13.61 -1.59 15.97
C GLU A 121 14.18 -2.95 16.38
N GLN A 122 13.43 -3.73 17.17
CA GLN A 122 13.86 -5.05 17.64
C GLN A 122 14.10 -6.06 16.50
N ILE A 123 13.48 -5.85 15.35
CA ILE A 123 13.64 -6.70 14.16
C ILE A 123 14.48 -6.02 13.05
N GLY A 124 15.09 -4.87 13.35
CA GLY A 124 15.91 -4.11 12.40
C GLY A 124 15.13 -3.47 11.23
N ALA A 125 13.81 -3.34 11.35
CA ALA A 125 12.92 -2.87 10.28
C ALA A 125 12.41 -1.43 10.52
N ASN A 126 13.25 -0.56 11.08
CA ASN A 126 12.90 0.79 11.52
C ASN A 126 13.39 1.92 10.58
N GLN A 127 13.87 1.60 9.39
CA GLN A 127 14.35 2.62 8.46
C GLN A 127 13.18 3.41 7.85
N LEU A 128 13.35 4.73 7.75
CA LEU A 128 12.43 5.60 7.03
C LEU A 128 13.17 6.32 5.92
N LEU A 129 12.90 5.92 4.68
CA LEU A 129 13.51 6.48 3.49
C LEU A 129 12.58 7.50 2.83
N LYS A 130 13.17 8.56 2.28
CA LYS A 130 12.46 9.50 1.42
C LYS A 130 12.46 8.96 -0.01
N GLY A 131 11.28 8.95 -0.65
CA GLY A 131 11.11 8.41 -1.99
C GLY A 131 10.47 7.02 -1.98
N GLY A 132 10.53 6.31 -3.11
CA GLY A 132 9.88 5.02 -3.32
C GLY A 132 9.23 4.96 -4.71
N SER A 133 9.39 3.82 -5.38
CA SER A 133 8.87 3.59 -6.73
C SER A 133 7.52 2.87 -6.66
N ALA A 134 6.47 3.58 -6.23
CA ALA A 134 5.10 3.04 -6.26
C ALA A 134 4.48 3.27 -7.65
N THR A 135 4.92 2.49 -8.64
CA THR A 135 4.60 2.75 -10.05
C THR A 135 3.11 2.62 -10.36
N GLN A 136 2.37 1.77 -9.65
CA GLN A 136 0.92 1.60 -9.86
C GLN A 136 0.16 2.75 -9.19
N LEU A 137 0.79 3.45 -8.25
CA LEU A 137 0.22 4.57 -7.54
C LEU A 137 0.54 5.94 -8.18
N LYS A 138 1.33 5.98 -9.27
CA LYS A 138 1.85 7.22 -9.88
C LYS A 138 0.80 8.26 -10.27
N HIS A 139 -0.43 7.84 -10.58
CA HIS A 139 -1.52 8.74 -10.96
C HIS A 139 -2.32 9.28 -9.77
N TRP A 140 -2.20 8.66 -8.59
CA TRP A 140 -2.92 9.05 -7.39
C TRP A 140 -2.26 10.26 -6.73
N ARG A 141 -3.02 11.35 -6.56
CA ARG A 141 -2.56 12.56 -5.86
C ARG A 141 -3.05 12.59 -4.41
N ILE A 142 -2.46 11.73 -3.58
CA ILE A 142 -2.80 11.56 -2.16
C ILE A 142 -2.15 12.66 -1.33
#